data_AF-A0A183GPZ3-F1
#
_entry.id   AF-A0A183GPZ3-F1
#
_cell.length_a   1.000
_cell.length_b   1.000
_cell.length_c   1.000
_cell.angle_alpha   90.00
_cell.angle_beta   90.00
_cell.angle_gamma   90.00
#
_symmetry.space_group_name_H-M   'P 1'
#
loop_
_entity.id
_entity.type
_entity.pdbx_description
1 polymer ?
#
loop_
_entity_poly.entity_id
_entity_poly.type
_entity_poly.pdbx_seq_one_letter_code
_entity_poly.pdbx_strand_id
1 'polypeptide(L)'
;LELGTTKPRRRKVDKQTWLWTDDVKAKVREKSLYHVFLGDRTADNCQKYQKAKKAAKKAVAVAKATHYGDVYRKLESRDACSKWRSLTGVFCDRKIPERLKSKIYKAVVRPIAT
;
A
#
# COMPACT_ATOMS: atom_id res chain seq x y z
N LEU A 1 16.81 17.31 -29.00
CA LEU A 1 15.82 17.18 -27.90
C LEU A 1 16.48 16.37 -26.79
N GLU A 2 17.16 17.04 -25.88
CA GLU A 2 17.90 16.46 -24.76
C GLU A 2 16.93 16.07 -23.63
N LEU A 3 16.66 14.77 -23.45
CA LEU A 3 15.77 14.25 -22.42
C LEU A 3 16.52 13.95 -21.11
N GLY A 4 16.42 14.85 -20.15
CA GLY A 4 16.32 14.57 -18.70
C GLY A 4 17.40 13.69 -18.05
N THR A 5 18.53 14.29 -17.66
CA THR A 5 19.47 13.67 -16.71
C THR A 5 18.83 13.57 -15.31
N THR A 6 18.61 12.34 -14.81
CA THR A 6 18.07 12.12 -13.46
C THR A 6 19.18 12.20 -12.40
N LYS A 7 18.89 12.85 -11.26
CA LYS A 7 19.88 13.10 -10.19
C LYS A 7 20.45 11.79 -9.62
N PRO A 8 21.79 11.61 -9.53
CA PRO A 8 22.44 10.31 -9.27
C PRO A 8 22.38 9.81 -7.81
N ARG A 9 21.54 10.39 -6.94
CA ARG A 9 21.58 10.11 -5.49
C ARG A 9 20.26 9.69 -4.86
N ARG A 10 19.21 9.42 -5.63
CA ARG A 10 18.03 8.72 -5.09
C ARG A 10 18.29 7.22 -5.13
N ARG A 11 18.28 6.57 -3.97
CA ARG A 11 18.23 5.10 -3.89
C ARG A 11 17.06 4.63 -4.75
N LYS A 12 17.29 3.67 -5.66
CA LYS A 12 16.21 2.94 -6.32
C LYS A 12 15.33 2.40 -5.20
N VAL A 13 14.10 2.90 -5.09
CA VAL A 13 13.08 2.20 -4.29
C VAL A 13 12.91 0.88 -5.01
N ASP A 14 13.20 -0.20 -4.30
CA ASP A 14 13.06 -1.53 -4.86
C ASP A 14 11.62 -1.69 -5.34
N LYS A 15 11.44 -1.97 -6.64
CA LYS A 15 10.10 -2.08 -7.25
C LYS A 15 9.31 -3.24 -6.63
N GLN A 16 9.98 -4.11 -5.88
CA GLN A 16 9.41 -5.17 -5.07
C GLN A 16 8.38 -4.68 -4.03
N THR A 17 8.42 -3.40 -3.61
CA THR A 17 7.51 -2.85 -2.59
C THR A 17 6.07 -2.63 -3.08
N TRP A 18 5.77 -2.83 -4.36
CA TRP A 18 4.39 -2.83 -4.82
C TRP A 18 3.74 -4.19 -4.49
N LEU A 19 2.53 -4.17 -3.91
CA LEU A 19 1.74 -5.34 -3.48
C LEU A 19 1.22 -6.22 -4.64
N TRP A 20 2.06 -6.48 -5.64
CA TRP A 20 1.79 -7.35 -6.77
C TRP A 20 2.16 -8.80 -6.42
N THR A 21 1.33 -9.41 -5.58
CA THR A 21 1.36 -10.87 -5.38
C THR A 21 0.90 -11.59 -6.65
N ASP A 22 1.25 -12.87 -6.80
CA ASP A 22 0.82 -13.65 -7.97
C ASP A 22 -0.71 -13.77 -8.05
N ASP A 23 -1.39 -13.81 -6.90
CA ASP A 23 -2.85 -13.74 -6.81
C ASP A 23 -3.42 -12.40 -7.32
N VAL A 24 -2.82 -11.26 -6.90
CA VAL A 24 -3.22 -9.94 -7.40
C VAL A 24 -2.99 -9.84 -8.91
N LYS A 25 -1.84 -10.32 -9.41
CA LYS A 25 -1.56 -10.36 -10.86
C LYS A 25 -2.58 -11.22 -11.60
N ALA A 26 -2.90 -12.40 -11.10
CA ALA A 26 -3.87 -13.32 -11.70
C ALA A 26 -5.27 -12.67 -11.78
N LYS A 27 -5.74 -12.04 -10.69
CA LYS A 27 -7.05 -11.37 -10.66
C LYS A 27 -7.11 -10.12 -11.51
N VAL A 28 -6.01 -9.38 -11.64
CA VAL A 28 -5.93 -8.24 -12.56
C VAL A 28 -5.97 -8.70 -14.02
N ARG A 29 -5.32 -9.83 -14.35
CA ARG A 29 -5.41 -10.45 -15.69
C ARG A 29 -6.82 -10.96 -15.99
N GLU A 30 -7.52 -11.54 -15.03
CA GLU A 30 -8.91 -11.98 -15.17
C GLU A 30 -9.88 -10.80 -15.42
N LYS A 31 -9.52 -9.61 -14.93
CA LYS A 31 -10.23 -8.35 -15.24
C LYS A 31 -10.09 -7.91 -16.71
N SER A 32 -9.26 -8.59 -17.53
CA SER A 32 -9.16 -8.37 -18.99
C SER A 32 -10.46 -8.63 -19.74
N LEU A 33 -11.42 -9.34 -19.12
CA LEU A 33 -12.82 -9.48 -19.57
C LEU A 33 -13.51 -8.12 -19.82
N TYR A 34 -12.92 -7.01 -19.39
CA TYR A 34 -13.30 -5.66 -19.79
C TYR A 34 -13.42 -5.48 -21.31
N HIS A 35 -12.51 -6.08 -22.10
CA HIS A 35 -12.57 -5.96 -23.57
C HIS A 35 -13.77 -6.70 -24.17
N VAL A 36 -14.13 -7.86 -23.61
CA VAL A 36 -15.34 -8.61 -23.98
C VAL A 36 -16.59 -7.82 -23.64
N PHE A 37 -16.64 -7.21 -22.45
CA PHE A 37 -17.74 -6.31 -22.04
C PHE A 37 -17.88 -5.07 -22.91
N LEU A 38 -16.78 -4.51 -23.42
CA LEU A 38 -16.81 -3.35 -24.31
C LEU A 38 -17.29 -3.72 -25.73
N GLY A 39 -16.95 -4.90 -26.23
CA GLY A 39 -17.34 -5.39 -27.55
C GLY A 39 -18.80 -5.87 -27.61
N ASP A 40 -19.31 -6.45 -26.52
CA ASP A 40 -20.68 -6.94 -26.41
C ASP A 40 -21.25 -6.60 -25.03
N ARG A 41 -22.11 -5.57 -24.98
CA ARG A 41 -22.73 -5.03 -23.76
C ARG A 41 -23.92 -5.85 -23.28
N THR A 42 -23.84 -7.17 -23.35
CA THR A 42 -24.84 -8.07 -22.75
C THR A 42 -24.84 -8.00 -21.23
N ALA A 43 -25.99 -8.30 -20.61
CA ALA A 43 -26.13 -8.35 -19.15
C ALA A 43 -25.17 -9.37 -18.51
N ASP A 44 -24.96 -10.52 -19.17
CA ASP A 44 -24.04 -11.57 -18.70
C ASP A 44 -22.57 -11.09 -18.68
N ASN A 45 -22.12 -10.44 -19.77
CA ASN A 45 -20.77 -9.87 -19.85
C ASN A 45 -20.55 -8.77 -18.81
N CYS A 46 -21.56 -7.94 -18.56
CA CYS A 46 -21.55 -6.95 -17.49
C CYS A 46 -21.35 -7.62 -16.12
N GLN A 47 -22.12 -8.68 -15.83
CA GLN A 47 -22.04 -9.39 -14.57
C GLN A 47 -20.68 -10.08 -14.38
N LYS A 48 -20.13 -10.70 -15.43
CA LYS A 48 -18.80 -11.33 -15.44
C LYS A 48 -17.70 -10.32 -15.14
N TYR A 49 -17.69 -9.17 -15.81
CA TYR A 49 -16.72 -8.11 -15.54
C TYR A 49 -16.82 -7.57 -14.10
N GLN A 50 -18.03 -7.35 -13.59
CA GLN A 50 -18.22 -6.88 -12.22
C GLN A 50 -17.69 -7.89 -11.18
N LYS A 51 -17.95 -9.19 -11.39
CA LYS A 51 -17.40 -10.26 -10.55
C LYS A 51 -15.86 -10.24 -10.55
N ALA A 52 -15.24 -10.16 -11.74
CA ALA A 52 -13.79 -10.09 -11.87
C ALA A 52 -13.20 -8.82 -11.21
N LYS A 53 -13.83 -7.66 -11.42
CA LYS A 53 -13.42 -6.39 -10.80
C LYS A 53 -13.52 -6.45 -9.26
N LYS A 54 -14.60 -7.01 -8.72
CA LYS A 54 -14.78 -7.20 -7.27
C LYS A 54 -13.73 -8.15 -6.70
N ALA A 55 -13.45 -9.25 -7.39
CA ALA A 55 -12.42 -10.21 -7.00
C ALA A 55 -11.02 -9.56 -6.98
N ALA A 56 -10.65 -8.79 -8.01
CA ALA A 56 -9.38 -8.06 -8.04
C ALA A 56 -9.26 -7.05 -6.88
N LYS A 57 -10.33 -6.29 -6.60
CA LYS A 57 -10.35 -5.36 -5.46
C LYS A 57 -10.20 -6.08 -4.12
N LYS A 58 -10.84 -7.25 -3.98
CA LYS A 58 -10.70 -8.10 -2.78
C LYS A 58 -9.28 -8.63 -2.63
N ALA A 59 -8.66 -9.15 -3.69
CA ALA A 59 -7.29 -9.63 -3.67
C ALA A 59 -6.29 -8.54 -3.26
N VAL A 60 -6.44 -7.32 -3.80
CA VAL A 60 -5.62 -6.17 -3.40
C VAL A 60 -5.83 -5.80 -1.93
N ALA A 61 -7.08 -5.84 -1.43
CA ALA A 61 -7.37 -5.59 -0.03
C ALA A 61 -6.74 -6.65 0.88
N VAL A 62 -6.81 -7.93 0.51
CA VAL A 62 -6.20 -9.04 1.24
C VAL A 62 -4.67 -8.88 1.25
N ALA A 63 -4.04 -8.67 0.10
CA ALA A 63 -2.59 -8.46 0.03
C ALA A 63 -2.13 -7.28 0.90
N LYS A 64 -2.89 -6.17 0.91
CA LYS A 64 -2.64 -5.03 1.81
C LYS A 64 -2.78 -5.41 3.28
N ALA A 65 -3.85 -6.12 3.62
CA ALA A 65 -4.10 -6.58 4.98
C ALA A 65 -3.04 -7.57 5.45
N THR A 66 -2.52 -8.44 4.59
CA THR A 66 -1.42 -9.35 4.93
C THR A 66 -0.12 -8.58 5.12
N HIS A 67 0.25 -7.70 4.18
CA HIS A 67 1.50 -6.94 4.24
C HIS A 67 1.58 -6.00 5.45
N TYR A 68 0.49 -5.33 5.79
CA TYR A 68 0.46 -4.41 6.93
C TYR A 68 -0.14 -5.02 8.19
N GLY A 69 -0.77 -6.18 8.11
CA GLY A 69 -1.44 -6.83 9.24
C GLY A 69 -0.47 -7.24 10.34
N ASP A 70 0.72 -7.70 9.99
CA ASP A 70 1.75 -8.05 10.97
C ASP A 70 2.36 -6.84 11.66
N VAL A 71 2.57 -5.76 10.89
CA VAL A 71 2.97 -4.46 11.44
C VAL A 71 1.89 -3.97 12.40
N TYR A 72 0.62 -4.01 12.01
CA TYR A 72 -0.50 -3.56 12.83
C TYR A 72 -0.69 -4.44 14.08
N ARG A 73 -0.54 -5.77 13.97
CA ARG A 73 -0.57 -6.69 15.12
C ARG A 73 0.52 -6.40 16.14
N LYS A 74 1.75 -6.11 15.69
CA LYS A 74 2.85 -5.69 16.59
C LYS A 74 2.57 -4.34 17.26
N LEU A 75 1.88 -3.44 16.57
CA LEU A 75 1.46 -2.14 17.08
C LEU A 75 0.32 -2.23 18.10
N GLU A 76 -0.56 -3.22 17.97
CA GLU A 76 -1.68 -3.45 18.90
C GLU A 76 -1.26 -4.13 20.22
N SER A 77 0.02 -4.49 20.41
CA SER A 77 0.55 -4.76 21.74
C SER A 77 0.24 -3.58 22.66
N ARG A 78 -0.32 -3.84 23.85
CA ARG A 78 -0.80 -2.81 24.79
C ARG A 78 0.26 -1.74 25.10
N ASP A 79 1.53 -2.15 25.14
CA ASP A 79 2.67 -1.26 25.36
C ASP A 79 3.05 -0.47 24.10
N ALA A 80 3.02 -1.11 22.93
CA ALA A 80 3.26 -0.44 21.66
C ALA A 80 2.18 0.60 21.39
N CYS A 81 0.91 0.24 21.45
CA CYS A 81 -0.23 1.13 21.17
C CYS A 81 -0.20 2.39 22.07
N SER A 82 0.14 2.23 23.35
CA SER A 82 0.27 3.34 24.30
C SER A 82 1.46 4.26 23.98
N LYS A 83 2.62 3.68 23.62
CA LYS A 83 3.79 4.44 23.14
C LYS A 83 3.46 5.19 21.84
N TRP A 84 2.74 4.54 20.94
CA TRP A 84 2.35 5.09 19.65
C TRP A 84 1.37 6.24 19.78
N ARG A 85 0.34 6.14 20.64
CA ARG A 85 -0.58 7.27 20.92
C ARG A 85 0.15 8.49 21.46
N SER A 86 1.08 8.26 22.40
CA SER A 86 1.93 9.33 22.96
C SER A 86 2.78 9.99 21.88
N LEU A 87 3.35 9.21 20.96
CA LEU A 87 4.14 9.71 19.84
C LEU A 87 3.31 10.40 18.76
N THR A 88 2.09 9.94 18.47
CA THR A 88 1.21 10.64 17.51
C THR A 88 0.84 12.03 17.98
N GLY A 89 0.70 12.27 19.29
CA GLY A 89 0.56 13.62 19.84
C GLY A 89 1.76 14.51 19.51
N VAL A 90 2.98 13.98 19.65
CA VAL A 90 4.25 14.66 19.30
C VAL A 90 4.36 14.92 17.79
N PHE A 91 3.86 14.02 16.95
CA PHE A 91 3.85 14.22 15.49
C PHE A 91 2.83 15.27 15.05
N CYS A 92 1.66 15.34 15.71
CA CYS A 92 0.61 16.29 15.40
C CYS A 92 0.87 17.69 15.99
N ASP A 93 1.76 17.82 16.98
CA ASP A 93 2.09 19.13 17.57
C ASP A 93 2.88 20.01 16.59
N ARG A 94 2.28 21.16 16.23
CA ARG A 94 2.85 22.14 15.31
C ARG A 94 4.05 22.89 15.90
N LYS A 95 4.19 22.91 17.23
CA LYS A 95 5.32 23.54 17.94
C LYS A 95 6.61 22.73 17.85
N ILE A 96 6.51 21.44 17.48
CA ILE A 96 7.67 20.56 17.39
C ILE A 96 8.28 20.66 15.98
N PRO A 97 9.59 20.96 15.87
CA PRO A 97 10.24 21.10 14.57
C PRO A 97 10.33 19.76 13.83
N GLU A 98 10.13 19.81 12.51
CA GLU A 98 10.10 18.64 11.61
C GLU A 98 11.35 17.75 11.72
N ARG A 99 12.50 18.36 11.99
CA ARG A 99 13.78 17.64 12.17
C ARG A 99 13.73 16.70 13.37
N LEU A 100 13.05 17.09 14.44
CA LEU A 100 12.90 16.27 15.64
C LEU A 100 11.88 15.16 15.42
N LYS A 101 10.74 15.47 14.78
CA LYS A 101 9.75 14.48 14.34
C LYS A 101 10.41 13.39 13.47
N SER A 102 11.26 13.79 12.53
CA SER A 102 12.00 12.85 11.67
C SER A 102 12.95 11.92 12.44
N LYS A 103 13.64 12.44 13.47
CA LYS A 103 14.52 11.63 14.33
C LYS A 103 13.71 10.60 15.12
N ILE A 104 12.59 11.02 15.70
CA ILE A 104 11.67 10.17 16.46
C ILE A 104 11.08 9.07 15.56
N TYR A 105 10.66 9.42 14.34
CA TYR A 105 10.16 8.44 13.35
C TYR A 105 11.22 7.38 13.03
N LYS A 106 12.47 7.79 12.76
CA LYS A 106 13.55 6.85 12.47
C LYS A 106 13.90 5.95 13.65
N ALA A 107 13.83 6.47 14.88
CA ALA A 107 14.24 5.73 16.07
C ALA A 107 13.17 4.74 16.56
N VAL A 108 11.89 5.12 16.52
CA VAL A 108 10.83 4.33 17.15
C VAL A 108 9.94 3.62 16.13
N VAL A 109 9.68 4.24 14.98
CA VAL A 109 8.74 3.70 13.99
C VAL A 109 9.43 2.75 13.01
N ARG A 110 10.60 3.16 12.51
CA ARG A 110 11.32 2.41 11.47
C ARG A 110 11.70 0.97 11.86
N PRO A 111 12.14 0.66 13.11
CA PRO A 111 12.46 -0.72 13.52
C PRO A 111 11.24 -1.65 13.61
N ILE A 112 10.04 -1.09 13.74
CA ILE A 112 8.78 -1.87 13.82
C ILE A 112 8.27 -2.23 12.42
N ALA A 113 8.67 -1.44 11.40
CA ALA A 113 8.24 -1.58 10.01
C ALA A 113 9.22 -2.39 9.13
N THR A 114 10.30 -2.92 9.70
CA THR A 114 11.27 -3.84 9.07
C THR A 114 11.00 -5.28 9.46
#